data_AF-A0A7X3IBT5-F1
#
_entry.id   AF-A0A7X3IBT5-F1
#
_cell.length_a   1.000
_cell.length_b   1.000
_cell.length_c   1.000
_cell.angle_alpha   90.00
_cell.angle_beta   90.00
_cell.angle_gamma   90.00
#
_symmetry.space_group_name_H-M   'P 1'
#
loop_
_entity.id
_entity.type
_entity.pdbx_description
1 polymer ?
#
loop_
_entity_poly.entity_id
_entity_poly.type
_entity_poly.pdbx_seq_one_letter_code
_entity_poly.pdbx_strand_id
1 'polypeptide(L)'
;MADLPMKDMRAISLDAARSIAGFQAGDAEVAIGLDSSDEPAYYITLQLEPGQPAILTPTDKIRISLKIRDALIEAGDERYPFVRFLSRDDWDARTRARSP
;
A
#
# COMPACT_ATOMS: atom_id res chain seq x y z
N MET A 1 18.21 12.80 -1.77
CA MET A 1 17.08 11.90 -1.51
C MET A 1 15.88 12.79 -1.22
N ALA A 2 14.82 12.71 -2.01
CA ALA A 2 13.64 13.56 -1.80
C ALA A 2 12.66 12.80 -0.89
N ASP A 3 12.27 13.42 0.22
CA ASP A 3 11.14 12.92 1.02
C ASP A 3 9.84 13.27 0.30
N LEU A 4 9.12 12.25 -0.18
CA LEU A 4 7.81 12.48 -0.77
C LEU A 4 6.79 12.81 0.33
N PRO A 5 5.89 13.78 0.11
CA PRO A 5 4.75 13.98 0.99
C PRO A 5 3.91 12.71 1.10
N MET A 6 3.43 12.38 2.32
CA MET A 6 2.59 11.18 2.55
C MET A 6 1.35 11.12 1.64
N LYS A 7 0.82 12.28 1.26
CA LYS A 7 -0.31 12.39 0.32
C LYS A 7 0.05 11.86 -1.08
N ASP A 8 1.25 12.13 -1.55
CA ASP A 8 1.71 11.73 -2.88
C ASP A 8 2.03 10.24 -2.89
N MET A 9 2.63 9.72 -1.82
CA MET A 9 2.84 8.28 -1.64
C MET A 9 1.54 7.48 -1.60
N ARG A 10 0.51 8.01 -0.93
CA ARG A 10 -0.82 7.38 -0.91
C ARG A 10 -1.39 7.27 -2.32
N ALA A 11 -1.27 8.35 -3.11
CA ALA A 11 -1.73 8.37 -4.50
C ALA A 11 -0.97 7.36 -5.37
N ILE A 12 0.37 7.38 -5.30
CA ILE A 12 1.25 6.43 -6.01
C ILE A 12 0.85 4.98 -5.68
N SER A 13 0.67 4.69 -4.39
CA SER A 13 0.32 3.35 -3.91
C SER A 13 -1.01 2.88 -4.45
N LEU A 14 -2.01 3.77 -4.44
CA LEU A 14 -3.36 3.46 -4.90
C LEU A 14 -3.44 3.29 -6.42
N ASP A 15 -2.73 4.13 -7.18
CA ASP A 15 -2.68 4.04 -8.64
C ASP A 15 -1.96 2.77 -9.10
N ALA A 16 -0.85 2.40 -8.45
CA ALA A 16 -0.17 1.15 -8.70
C ALA A 16 -1.09 -0.06 -8.42
N ALA A 17 -1.79 -0.06 -7.29
CA ALA A 17 -2.73 -1.12 -6.92
C ALA A 17 -3.89 -1.22 -7.93
N ARG A 18 -4.52 -0.09 -8.29
CA ARG A 18 -5.62 -0.04 -9.26
C ARG A 18 -5.22 -0.49 -10.66
N SER A 19 -3.98 -0.25 -11.07
CA SER A 19 -3.51 -0.69 -12.39
C SER A 19 -3.43 -2.22 -12.54
N ILE A 20 -3.46 -2.97 -11.43
CA ILE A 20 -3.38 -4.44 -11.41
C ILE A 20 -4.70 -5.03 -10.91
N ALA A 21 -5.20 -4.56 -9.77
CA ALA A 21 -6.40 -5.05 -9.10
C ALA A 21 -7.70 -4.41 -9.62
N GLY A 22 -7.61 -3.37 -10.45
CA GLY A 22 -8.77 -2.62 -10.92
C GLY A 22 -9.60 -2.05 -9.76
N PHE A 23 -10.92 -2.22 -9.86
CA PHE A 23 -11.88 -1.78 -8.84
C PHE A 23 -11.76 -2.50 -7.50
N GLN A 24 -10.97 -3.57 -7.39
CA GLN A 24 -10.72 -4.23 -6.11
C GLN A 24 -9.80 -3.43 -5.20
N ALA A 25 -8.99 -2.49 -5.72
CA ALA A 25 -8.18 -1.60 -4.89
C ALA A 25 -9.04 -0.43 -4.37
N GLY A 26 -9.44 -0.51 -3.10
CA GLY A 26 -10.30 0.48 -2.45
C GLY A 26 -9.53 1.75 -2.05
N ASP A 27 -8.82 1.66 -0.93
CA ASP A 27 -8.06 2.75 -0.31
C ASP A 27 -6.63 2.32 0.08
N ALA A 28 -5.77 3.30 0.33
CA ALA A 28 -4.41 3.16 0.80
C ALA A 28 -4.16 4.04 2.04
N GLU A 29 -3.48 3.49 3.05
CA GLU A 29 -2.91 4.25 4.17
C GLU A 29 -1.39 4.11 4.12
N VAL A 30 -0.69 5.23 4.32
CA VAL A 30 0.77 5.26 4.38
C VAL A 30 1.18 5.73 5.76
N ALA A 31 2.09 4.99 6.40
CA ALA A 31 2.76 5.37 7.64
C ALA A 31 4.27 5.28 7.45
N ILE A 32 5.00 6.07 8.22
CA ILE A 32 6.45 5.98 8.34
C ILE A 32 6.76 5.33 9.67
N GLY A 33 7.62 4.32 9.64
CA GLY A 33 8.14 3.65 10.84
C GLY A 33 9.62 3.31 10.66
N LEU A 34 10.20 2.68 11.67
CA LEU A 34 11.54 2.11 11.57
C LEU A 34 11.42 0.64 11.18
N ASP A 35 12.28 0.18 10.28
CA ASP A 35 12.41 -1.23 9.95
C ASP A 35 13.27 -1.99 10.98
N SER A 36 13.60 -3.25 10.71
CA SER A 36 14.43 -4.08 11.60
C SER A 36 15.88 -3.61 11.73
N SER A 37 16.30 -2.66 10.89
CA SER A 37 17.64 -2.07 10.84
C SER A 37 17.65 -0.64 11.37
N ASP A 38 16.57 -0.19 12.03
CA ASP A 38 16.38 1.18 12.50
C ASP A 38 16.41 2.24 11.38
N GLU A 39 16.13 1.84 10.13
CA GLU A 39 16.04 2.76 9.00
C GLU A 39 14.58 3.17 8.74
N PRO A 40 14.33 4.43 8.32
CA PRO A 40 12.99 4.89 8.03
C PRO A 40 12.41 4.16 6.81
N ALA A 41 11.30 3.48 7.02
CA ALA A 41 10.61 2.69 6.00
C ALA A 41 9.13 3.06 5.89
N TYR A 42 8.59 2.84 4.69
CA TYR A 42 7.18 3.07 4.40
C TYR A 42 6.37 1.82 4.67
N TYR A 43 5.35 1.95 5.52
CA TYR A 43 4.35 0.94 5.76
C TYR A 43 3.07 1.34 5.04
N ILE A 44 2.79 0.65 3.94
CA ILE A 44 1.64 0.91 3.07
C ILE A 44 0.61 -0.17 3.34
N THR A 45 -0.59 0.22 3.76
CA THR A 45 -1.72 -0.69 3.92
C THR A 45 -2.72 -0.43 2.81
N LEU A 46 -2.99 -1.43 1.98
CA LEU A 46 -3.97 -1.39 0.90
C LEU A 46 -5.24 -2.14 1.32
N GLN A 47 -6.39 -1.49 1.14
CA GLN A 47 -7.70 -2.09 1.31
C GLN A 47 -8.15 -2.75 0.01
N LEU A 48 -8.64 -3.98 0.13
CA LEU A 48 -9.25 -4.72 -0.96
C LEU A 48 -10.78 -4.74 -0.80
N GLU A 49 -11.49 -4.26 -1.83
CA GLU A 49 -12.95 -4.27 -1.89
C GLU A 49 -13.48 -5.67 -2.21
N PRO A 50 -14.52 -6.17 -1.49
CA PRO A 50 -15.20 -7.40 -1.81
C PRO A 50 -16.11 -7.18 -3.02
N GLY A 51 -16.06 -8.06 -4.03
CA GLY A 51 -17.04 -7.98 -5.11
C GLY A 51 -16.76 -8.68 -6.42
N GLN A 52 -15.58 -9.26 -6.64
CA GLN A 52 -15.37 -10.16 -7.80
C GLN A 52 -14.58 -11.42 -7.42
N PRO A 53 -14.87 -12.56 -8.06
CA PRO A 53 -14.37 -13.88 -7.65
C PRO A 53 -12.86 -14.12 -7.82
N ALA A 54 -12.09 -13.13 -8.28
CA ALA A 54 -10.64 -13.20 -8.24
C ALA A 54 -10.13 -12.54 -6.96
N ILE A 55 -9.99 -13.31 -5.87
CA ILE A 55 -9.13 -12.91 -4.75
C ILE A 55 -7.73 -12.69 -5.35
N LEU A 56 -7.14 -11.50 -5.18
CA LEU A 56 -5.80 -11.20 -5.68
C LEU A 56 -4.85 -12.36 -5.42
N THR A 57 -4.27 -12.90 -6.49
CA THR A 57 -3.33 -14.00 -6.36
C THR A 57 -2.08 -13.52 -5.64
N PRO A 58 -1.29 -14.42 -5.02
CA PRO A 58 0.02 -14.05 -4.48
C PRO A 58 0.90 -13.34 -5.51
N THR A 59 0.80 -13.72 -6.79
CA THR A 59 1.51 -13.07 -7.90
C THR A 59 1.05 -11.62 -8.11
N ASP A 60 -0.25 -11.33 -8.03
CA ASP A 60 -0.75 -9.97 -8.18
C ASP A 60 -0.29 -9.08 -7.03
N LYS A 61 -0.28 -9.61 -5.80
CA LYS A 61 0.23 -8.88 -4.62
C LYS A 61 1.71 -8.51 -4.79
N ILE A 62 2.54 -9.44 -5.28
CA ILE A 62 3.95 -9.18 -5.58
C ILE A 62 4.09 -8.10 -6.67
N ARG A 63 3.31 -8.20 -7.75
CA ARG A 63 3.33 -7.21 -8.85
C ARG A 63 2.94 -5.82 -8.36
N ILE A 64 1.96 -5.72 -7.47
CA ILE A 64 1.56 -4.44 -6.86
C ILE A 64 2.72 -3.88 -6.03
N SER A 65 3.32 -4.67 -5.14
CA SER A 65 4.44 -4.22 -4.31
C SER A 65 5.64 -3.74 -5.14
N LEU A 66 5.98 -4.47 -6.21
CA LEU A 66 7.05 -4.07 -7.13
C LEU A 66 6.71 -2.78 -7.87
N LYS A 67 5.48 -2.64 -8.37
CA LYS A 67 5.06 -1.44 -9.08
C LYS A 67 5.04 -0.20 -8.18
N ILE A 68 4.67 -0.34 -6.91
CA ILE A 68 4.77 0.73 -5.92
C ILE A 68 6.23 1.14 -5.73
N ARG A 69 7.12 0.17 -5.54
CA ARG A 69 8.56 0.43 -5.39
C ARG A 69 9.13 1.17 -6.61
N ASP A 70 8.84 0.68 -7.81
CA ASP A 70 9.34 1.29 -9.05
C ASP A 70 8.85 2.74 -9.18
N ALA A 71 7.57 3.00 -8.88
CA ALA A 71 7.02 4.35 -8.92
C ALA A 71 7.61 5.30 -7.84
N LEU A 72 7.95 4.78 -6.65
CA LEU A 72 8.67 5.57 -5.63
C LEU A 72 10.08 5.94 -6.11
N ILE A 73 10.80 4.98 -6.70
CA ILE A 73 12.14 5.19 -7.26
C ILE A 73 12.09 6.23 -8.39
N GLU A 74 11.12 6.12 -9.30
CA GLU A 74 10.90 7.11 -10.37
C GLU A 74 10.62 8.51 -9.83
N ALA A 75 9.97 8.62 -8.67
CA ALA A 75 9.71 9.87 -7.97
C ALA A 75 10.89 10.37 -7.11
N GLY A 76 12.03 9.66 -7.11
CA GLY A 76 13.26 10.05 -6.41
C GLY A 76 13.37 9.55 -4.96
N ASP A 77 12.56 8.56 -4.58
CA ASP A 77 12.55 7.95 -3.26
C ASP A 77 12.90 6.45 -3.34
N GLU A 78 14.10 6.09 -2.89
CA GLU A 78 14.65 4.73 -3.01
C GLU A 78 14.30 3.82 -1.82
N ARG A 79 13.55 4.33 -0.83
CA ARG A 79 13.17 3.53 0.35
C ARG A 79 12.30 2.34 -0.04
N TYR A 80 12.54 1.22 0.64
CA TYR A 80 11.77 0.01 0.39
C TYR A 80 10.37 0.09 1.05
N PRO A 81 9.28 -0.09 0.28
CA PRO A 81 7.93 -0.12 0.84
C PRO A 81 7.55 -1.50 1.38
N PHE A 82 7.07 -1.55 2.62
CA PHE A 82 6.39 -2.70 3.20
C PHE A 82 4.89 -2.62 2.92
N VAL A 83 4.40 -3.47 2.02
CA VAL A 83 3.00 -3.44 1.57
C VAL A 83 2.19 -4.55 2.26
N ARG A 84 1.13 -4.15 2.98
CA ARG A 84 0.14 -5.03 3.60
C ARG A 84 -1.19 -4.90 2.88
N PHE A 85 -1.84 -6.02 2.61
CA PHE A 85 -3.18 -6.06 2.03
C PHE A 85 -4.18 -6.48 3.10
N LEU A 86 -5.27 -5.72 3.25
CA LEU A 86 -6.37 -6.02 4.14
C LEU A 86 -7.66 -6.23 3.35
N SER A 87 -8.47 -7.20 3.78
CA SER A 87 -9.87 -7.25 3.34
C SER A 87 -10.62 -6.03 3.88
N ARG A 88 -11.79 -5.74 3.29
CA ARG A 88 -12.68 -4.70 3.83
C ARG A 88 -13.01 -4.92 5.30
N ASP A 89 -13.30 -6.15 5.69
CA ASP A 89 -13.63 -6.52 7.08
C ASP A 89 -12.45 -6.25 8.03
N ASP A 90 -11.23 -6.66 7.65
CA ASP A 90 -10.03 -6.42 8.46
C ASP A 90 -9.71 -4.92 8.59
N TRP A 91 -9.92 -4.17 7.50
CA TRP A 91 -9.74 -2.72 7.48
C TRP A 91 -10.71 -2.02 8.43
N ASP A 92 -11.99 -2.39 8.37
CA ASP A 92 -13.03 -1.79 9.20
C ASP A 92 -12.88 -2.21 10.68
N ALA A 93 -12.45 -3.44 10.95
CA ALA A 93 -12.09 -3.90 12.30
C ALA A 93 -10.92 -3.09 12.88
N ARG A 94 -9.85 -2.89 12.10
CA ARG A 94 -8.69 -2.08 12.51
C ARG A 94 -9.07 -0.62 12.77
N THR A 95 -9.92 -0.06 11.92
CA THR A 95 -10.36 1.35 12.04
C THR A 95 -11.22 1.57 13.28
N ARG A 96 -12.12 0.62 13.59
CA ARG A 96 -12.90 0.63 14.84
C ARG A 96 -12.01 0.53 16.08
N ALA A 97 -11.01 -0.34 16.07
CA ALA A 97 -10.08 -0.47 17.19
C ALA A 97 -9.21 0.80 17.44
N ARG A 98 -9.08 1.67 16.44
CA ARG A 98 -8.35 2.95 16.53
C ARG A 98 -9.23 4.15 16.90
N SER A 99 -10.55 3.98 16.93
CA SER A 99 -11.50 5.04 17.30
C SER A 99 -11.88 4.88 18.78
N PRO A 100 -11.52 5.83 19.66
CA PRO A 100 -11.85 5.79 21.08
C PRO A 100 -13.36 5.94 21.36
#